data_AF-A0A2M7Y2X4-F1
#
_entry.id   AF-A0A2M7Y2X4-F1
#
_cell.length_a   1.000
_cell.length_b   1.000
_cell.length_c   1.000
_cell.angle_alpha   90.00
_cell.angle_beta   90.00
_cell.angle_gamma   90.00
#
_symmetry.space_group_name_H-M   'P 1'
#
loop_
_entity.id
_entity.type
_entity.pdbx_description
1 polymer ?
#
loop_
_entity_poly.entity_id
_entity_poly.type
_entity_poly.pdbx_seq_one_letter_code
_entity_poly.pdbx_strand_id
1 'polypeptide(L)'
;MLALGFWLIAWYGETASSIVAIWERSETFAHGYLVVPVFAWLVWRHRPFLVQVDPRPAWPGLAALALIGSGWLIAHLAQVQVVQQFALAAMIPALVFTVLGARAAWTI
;
A
#
# COMPACT_ATOMS: atom_id res chain seq x y z
N MET A 1 -8.72 -2.80 -15.56
CA MET A 1 -8.41 -1.95 -14.38
C MET A 1 -9.37 -2.19 -13.22
N LEU A 2 -10.70 -2.23 -13.42
CA LEU A 2 -11.67 -2.47 -12.32
C LEU A 2 -11.55 -3.84 -11.63
N ALA A 3 -11.22 -4.90 -12.38
CA ALA A 3 -11.07 -6.26 -11.81
C ALA A 3 -9.89 -6.40 -10.83
N LEU A 4 -8.80 -5.66 -11.05
CA LEU A 4 -7.61 -5.70 -10.19
C LEU A 4 -7.90 -5.07 -8.82
N GLY A 5 -8.68 -3.98 -8.81
CA GLY A 5 -9.11 -3.30 -7.59
C GLY A 5 -10.05 -4.17 -6.75
N PHE A 6 -10.99 -4.86 -7.39
CA PHE A 6 -11.89 -5.80 -6.69
C PHE A 6 -11.11 -6.98 -6.06
N TRP A 7 -10.13 -7.54 -6.79
CA TRP A 7 -9.31 -8.65 -6.30
C TRP A 7 -8.42 -8.24 -5.12
N LEU A 8 -7.83 -7.04 -5.16
CA LEU A 8 -7.05 -6.47 -4.05
C LEU A 8 -7.89 -6.26 -2.79
N ILE A 9 -9.10 -5.70 -2.94
CA ILE A 9 -10.02 -5.47 -1.81
C ILE A 9 -10.49 -6.80 -1.21
N ALA A 10 -10.78 -7.80 -2.05
CA ALA A 10 -11.17 -9.13 -1.58
C ALA A 10 -10.02 -9.86 -0.87
N TRP A 11 -8.80 -9.78 -1.39
CA TRP A 11 -7.64 -10.54 -0.89
C TRP A 11 -7.03 -9.94 0.39
N TYR A 12 -7.01 -8.61 0.52
CA TYR A 12 -6.39 -7.92 1.65
C TYR A 12 -7.40 -7.22 2.58
N GLY A 13 -8.71 -7.32 2.30
CA GLY A 13 -9.77 -6.64 3.04
C GLY A 13 -9.81 -7.00 4.53
N GLU A 14 -9.54 -8.27 4.86
CA GLU A 14 -9.46 -8.73 6.26
C GLU A 14 -8.23 -8.16 6.99
N THR A 15 -7.07 -8.10 6.33
CA THR A 15 -5.90 -7.43 6.91
C THR A 15 -6.17 -5.94 7.10
N ALA A 16 -6.81 -5.27 6.13
CA ALA A 16 -7.16 -3.86 6.24
C ALA A 16 -8.17 -3.60 7.38
N SER A 17 -9.21 -4.42 7.54
CA SER A 17 -10.16 -4.28 8.65
C SER A 17 -9.47 -4.50 10.00
N SER A 18 -8.50 -5.42 10.07
CA SER A 18 -7.71 -5.63 11.29
C SER A 18 -6.86 -4.42 11.69
N ILE A 19 -6.41 -3.61 10.72
CA ILE A 19 -5.70 -2.34 10.95
C ILE A 19 -6.69 -1.30 11.48
N VAL A 20 -7.86 -1.17 10.85
CA VAL A 20 -8.91 -0.23 11.29
C VAL A 20 -9.36 -0.55 12.72
N ALA A 21 -9.51 -1.84 13.05
CA ALA A 21 -9.84 -2.27 14.41
C ALA A 21 -8.76 -1.89 15.45
N ILE A 22 -7.49 -1.72 15.05
CA ILE A 22 -6.44 -1.16 15.92
C ILE A 22 -6.71 0.32 16.17
N TRP A 23 -7.07 1.08 15.14
CA TRP A 23 -7.36 2.51 15.26
C TRP A 23 -8.55 2.77 16.18
N GLU A 24 -9.57 1.91 16.13
CA GLU A 24 -10.75 2.00 17.00
C GLU A 24 -10.43 1.72 18.47
N ARG A 25 -9.58 0.71 18.74
CA ARG A 25 -9.30 0.27 20.10
C ARG A 25 -8.12 0.97 20.78
N SER A 26 -7.37 1.81 20.04
CA SER A 26 -6.12 2.39 20.53
C SER A 26 -5.91 3.82 20.06
N GLU A 27 -5.97 4.76 21.01
CA GLU A 27 -5.76 6.20 20.74
C GLU A 27 -4.39 6.50 20.13
N THR A 28 -3.36 5.70 20.43
CA THR A 28 -2.02 5.88 19.85
C THR A 28 -2.00 5.70 18.33
N PHE A 29 -2.93 4.92 17.77
CA PHE A 29 -3.05 4.65 16.34
C PHE A 29 -4.29 5.30 15.69
N ALA A 30 -5.15 5.96 16.46
CA ALA A 30 -6.37 6.60 15.96
C ALA A 30 -6.11 7.67 14.89
N HIS A 31 -4.91 8.29 14.89
CA HIS A 31 -4.48 9.23 13.85
C HIS A 31 -4.49 8.63 12.43
N GLY A 32 -4.50 7.30 12.29
CA GLY A 32 -4.68 6.61 10.99
C GLY A 32 -5.93 7.06 10.24
N TYR A 33 -7.03 7.36 10.95
CA TYR A 33 -8.26 7.91 10.38
C TYR A 33 -8.08 9.29 9.72
N LEU A 34 -7.13 10.09 10.19
CA LEU A 34 -6.80 11.39 9.60
C LEU A 34 -5.75 11.26 8.49
N VAL A 35 -4.79 10.34 8.65
CA VAL A 35 -3.72 10.12 7.66
C VAL A 35 -4.29 9.69 6.31
N VAL A 36 -5.23 8.75 6.26
CA VAL A 36 -5.82 8.26 5.01
C VAL A 36 -6.47 9.37 4.16
N PRO A 37 -7.42 10.19 4.68
CA PRO A 37 -8.02 11.27 3.89
C PRO A 37 -7.03 12.39 3.56
N VAL A 38 -6.10 12.73 4.45
CA VAL A 38 -5.05 13.71 4.15
C VAL A 38 -4.15 13.22 3.01
N PHE A 39 -3.73 11.95 3.03
CA PHE A 39 -2.97 11.35 1.95
C PHE A 39 -3.74 11.37 0.63
N ALA A 40 -5.02 10.98 0.64
CA ALA A 40 -5.88 11.03 -0.56
C ALA A 40 -6.04 12.46 -1.10
N TRP A 41 -6.20 13.44 -0.21
CA TRP A 41 -6.28 14.85 -0.59
C TRP A 41 -4.96 15.37 -1.18
N LEU A 42 -3.81 14.98 -0.62
CA LEU A 42 -2.50 15.33 -1.16
C LEU A 42 -2.31 14.74 -2.56
N VAL A 43 -2.63 13.46 -2.77
CA VAL A 43 -2.58 12.83 -4.10
C VAL A 43 -3.48 13.58 -5.08
N TRP A 44 -4.70 13.94 -4.69
CA TRP A 44 -5.61 14.73 -5.53
C TRP A 44 -5.07 16.12 -5.86
N ARG A 45 -4.46 16.80 -4.90
CA ARG A 45 -3.87 18.14 -5.05
C ARG A 45 -2.64 18.12 -5.96
N HIS A 46 -1.80 17.09 -5.84
CA HIS A 46 -0.59 16.91 -6.64
C HIS A 46 -0.84 16.20 -7.98
N ARG A 47 -2.10 15.84 -8.31
CA ARG A 47 -2.45 15.20 -9.59
C ARG A 47 -1.84 15.89 -10.84
N PRO A 48 -1.77 17.23 -10.97
CA PRO A 48 -1.23 17.83 -12.19
C PRO A 48 0.27 17.57 -12.34
N PHE A 49 1.00 17.46 -11.22
CA PHE A 49 2.40 17.08 -11.19
C PHE A 49 2.56 15.58 -11.49
N LEU A 50 1.73 14.72 -10.87
CA LEU A 50 1.77 13.27 -11.07
C LEU A 50 1.49 12.87 -12.52
N VAL A 51 0.64 13.61 -13.26
CA VAL A 51 0.36 13.37 -14.68
C VAL A 51 1.58 13.68 -15.58
N GLN A 52 2.51 14.53 -15.12
CA GLN A 52 3.74 14.84 -15.86
C GLN A 52 4.85 13.82 -15.61
N VAL A 53 4.70 12.94 -14.63
CA VAL A 53 5.64 11.85 -14.36
C VAL A 53 5.49 10.80 -15.45
N ASP A 54 6.53 10.61 -16.26
CA ASP A 54 6.64 9.51 -17.23
C ASP A 54 6.80 8.18 -16.46
N PRO A 55 5.77 7.31 -16.40
CA PRO A 55 5.84 6.09 -15.61
C PRO A 55 6.83 5.13 -16.27
N ARG A 56 7.90 4.76 -15.55
CA ARG A 56 8.88 3.79 -16.03
C ARG A 56 8.90 2.57 -15.12
N PRO A 57 8.08 1.55 -15.41
CA PRO A 57 7.96 0.40 -14.54
C PRO A 57 9.31 -0.23 -14.24
N ALA A 58 9.57 -0.49 -12.95
CA ALA A 58 10.85 -0.99 -12.48
C ALA A 58 10.74 -2.46 -12.05
N TRP A 59 11.47 -3.34 -12.74
CA TRP A 59 11.56 -4.77 -12.40
C TRP A 59 11.94 -5.03 -10.93
N PRO A 60 12.87 -4.27 -10.29
CA PRO A 60 13.14 -4.44 -8.86
C PRO A 60 11.92 -4.20 -7.96
N GLY A 61 11.01 -3.31 -8.37
CA GLY A 61 9.76 -3.07 -7.64
C GLY A 61 8.83 -4.29 -7.69
N LEU A 62 8.74 -4.92 -8.85
CA LEU A 62 7.97 -6.16 -9.01
C LEU A 62 8.55 -7.28 -8.14
N ALA A 63 9.87 -7.41 -8.09
CA ALA A 63 10.55 -8.38 -7.22
C ALA A 63 10.27 -8.11 -5.73
N ALA A 64 10.30 -6.83 -5.32
CA ALA A 64 9.94 -6.42 -3.97
C ALA A 64 8.48 -6.74 -3.65
N LEU A 65 7.53 -6.45 -4.55
CA LEU A 65 6.13 -6.82 -4.39
C LEU A 65 5.94 -8.32 -4.25
N ALA A 66 6.62 -9.12 -5.08
CA ALA A 66 6.54 -10.58 -5.00
C ALA A 66 7.10 -11.12 -3.68
N LEU A 67 8.20 -10.55 -3.18
CA LEU A 67 8.79 -10.92 -1.90
C LEU A 67 7.87 -10.57 -0.73
N ILE A 68 7.36 -9.33 -0.70
CA ILE A 68 6.46 -8.85 0.37
C ILE A 68 5.14 -9.63 0.32
N GLY A 69 4.60 -9.91 -0.88
CA GLY A 69 3.41 -10.73 -1.09
C GLY A 69 3.58 -12.17 -0.59
N SER A 70 4.73 -12.77 -0.87
CA SER A 70 5.07 -14.10 -0.36
C SER A 70 5.21 -14.09 1.17
N GLY A 71 5.84 -13.06 1.73
CA GLY A 71 5.93 -12.86 3.18
C GLY A 71 4.57 -12.69 3.84
N TRP A 72 3.65 -11.93 3.21
CA TRP A 72 2.27 -11.81 3.67
C TRP A 72 1.55 -13.17 3.65
N LEU A 73 1.72 -13.95 2.57
CA LEU A 73 1.08 -15.27 2.45
C LEU A 73 1.57 -16.23 3.54
N ILE A 74 2.88 -16.27 3.79
CA ILE A 74 3.47 -17.08 4.87
C ILE A 74 2.91 -16.63 6.23
N ALA A 75 2.84 -15.32 6.48
CA ALA A 75 2.29 -14.78 7.71
C ALA A 75 0.79 -15.09 7.88
N HIS A 76 0.02 -15.10 6.78
CA HIS A 76 -1.37 -15.50 6.78
C HIS A 76 -1.54 -16.98 7.15
N LEU A 77 -0.76 -17.87 6.51
CA LEU A 77 -0.75 -19.29 6.85
C LEU A 77 -0.30 -19.55 8.30
N ALA A 78 0.64 -18.75 8.81
CA ALA A 78 1.12 -18.83 10.18
C ALA A 78 0.27 -18.04 11.20
N GLN A 79 -0.81 -17.38 10.77
CA GLN A 79 -1.70 -16.57 11.61
C GLN A 79 -0.99 -15.42 12.36
N VAL A 80 0.08 -14.87 11.78
CA VAL A 80 0.85 -13.76 12.36
C VAL A 80 0.31 -12.43 11.84
N GLN A 81 -0.72 -11.90 12.51
CA GLN A 81 -1.44 -10.70 12.08
C GLN A 81 -0.54 -9.47 11.90
N VAL A 82 0.39 -9.22 12.82
CA VAL A 82 1.26 -8.03 12.75
C VAL A 82 2.10 -8.00 11.47
N VAL A 83 2.61 -9.16 11.03
CA VAL A 83 3.41 -9.26 9.80
C VAL A 83 2.52 -9.05 8.57
N GLN A 84 1.28 -9.56 8.58
CA GLN A 84 0.32 -9.30 7.49
C GLN A 84 0.04 -7.80 7.36
N GLN A 85 -0.19 -7.11 8.49
CA GLN A 85 -0.46 -5.66 8.51
C GLN A 85 0.73 -4.85 7.99
N PHE A 86 1.95 -5.16 8.45
CA PHE A 86 3.16 -4.52 7.96
C PHE A 86 3.42 -4.81 6.47
N ALA A 87 3.21 -6.04 6.02
CA ALA A 87 3.39 -6.41 4.62
C ALA A 87 2.39 -5.66 3.72
N LEU A 88 1.12 -5.56 4.12
CA LEU A 88 0.12 -4.76 3.39
C LEU A 88 0.55 -3.29 3.30
N ALA A 89 0.99 -2.70 4.41
CA ALA A 89 1.48 -1.32 4.42
C ALA A 89 2.72 -1.14 3.52
N ALA A 90 3.65 -2.09 3.51
CA ALA A 90 4.86 -2.07 2.69
C ALA A 90 4.60 -2.30 1.18
N MET A 91 3.54 -3.02 0.82
CA MET A 91 3.15 -3.20 -0.59
C MET A 91 2.72 -1.88 -1.25
N ILE A 92 2.19 -0.90 -0.50
CA ILE A 92 1.78 0.40 -1.05
C ILE A 92 2.96 1.16 -1.68
N PRO A 93 4.06 1.49 -0.97
CA PRO A 93 5.21 2.15 -1.57
C PRO A 93 5.92 1.27 -2.61
N ALA A 94 5.95 -0.06 -2.43
CA ALA A 94 6.50 -0.98 -3.43
C ALA A 94 5.71 -0.93 -4.75
N LEU A 95 4.38 -0.81 -4.69
CA LEU A 95 3.52 -0.65 -5.86
C LEU A 95 3.77 0.69 -6.55
N VAL A 96 3.86 1.78 -5.78
CA VAL A 96 4.20 3.11 -6.32
C VAL A 96 5.54 3.06 -7.04
N PHE A 97 6.57 2.47 -6.43
CA PHE A 97 7.88 2.30 -7.05
C PHE A 97 7.84 1.40 -8.29
N THR A 98 7.03 0.35 -8.28
CA THR A 98 6.86 -0.55 -9.43
C THR A 98 6.23 0.16 -10.62
N VAL A 99 5.25 1.05 -10.39
CA VAL A 99 4.52 1.75 -11.46
C VAL A 99 5.29 2.97 -11.96
N LEU A 100 5.79 3.81 -11.04
CA LEU A 100 6.42 5.09 -11.40
C LEU A 100 7.92 4.95 -11.69
N GLY A 101 8.56 3.89 -11.19
CA GLY A 101 9.99 3.66 -11.31
C GLY A 101 10.84 4.49 -10.35
N ALA A 102 12.15 4.21 -10.36
CA ALA A 102 13.09 4.87 -9.47
C ALA A 102 13.18 6.38 -9.69
N ARG A 103 13.08 6.84 -10.94
CA ARG A 103 13.28 8.27 -11.27
C ARG A 103 12.20 9.18 -10.71
N ALA A 104 10.96 8.69 -10.62
CA ALA A 104 9.86 9.43 -10.00
C ALA A 104 9.96 9.48 -8.47
N ALA A 105 10.51 8.43 -7.85
CA ALA A 105 10.66 8.33 -6.40
C ALA A 105 11.66 9.33 -5.79
N TRP A 106 12.58 9.87 -6.60
CA TRP A 106 13.58 10.86 -6.16
C TRP A 106 13.22 12.31 -6.52
N THR A 107 12.15 12.53 -7.31
CA THR A 107 11.75 13.86 -7.79
C THR A 107 10.58 14.48 -7.02
N ILE A 108 9.99 13.74 -6.09
CA ILE A 108 8.92 14.17 -5.18
C ILE A 108 9.54 14.30 -3.79
#